data_AF-A0A7S4UXU1-F1
#
_entry.id   AF-A0A7S4UXU1-F1
#
_cell.length_a   1.000
_cell.length_b   1.000
_cell.length_c   1.000
_cell.angle_alpha   90.00
_cell.angle_beta   90.00
_cell.angle_gamma   90.00
#
_symmetry.space_group_name_H-M   'P 1'
#
loop_
_entity.id
_entity.type
_entity.pdbx_description
1 polymer ?
#
loop_
_entity_poly.entity_id
_entity_poly.type
_entity_poly.pdbx_seq_one_letter_code
_entity_poly.pdbx_strand_id
1 'polypeptide(L)'
;VIAIYQYLDIVFNLIKPTKLLMLAVDGVAPRAKMNQQRSRRFRAAMDDHKSKQDAIAAGKEVSEDRFDSNCITPGTSFMARLDKDLEFFVSKKIKEDPAWRDLTIIYSGHSDPGEGEHKIMEYIRTNKLRGGEHWPSNQRHCLYGLDADLIMLGLVTHEPN
;
A
#
# COMPACT_ATOMS: atom_id res chain seq x y z
N VAL A 1 6.39 -10.27 -7.98
CA VAL A 1 4.91 -10.25 -7.91
C VAL A 1 4.36 -11.41 -7.08
N ILE A 2 4.75 -12.67 -7.32
CA ILE A 2 4.28 -13.84 -6.52
C ILE A 2 4.40 -13.63 -5.01
N ALA A 3 5.54 -13.10 -4.54
CA ALA A 3 5.75 -12.82 -3.12
C ALA A 3 4.72 -11.81 -2.53
N ILE A 4 4.23 -10.86 -3.34
CA ILE A 4 3.20 -9.89 -2.93
C ILE A 4 1.87 -10.62 -2.73
N TYR A 5 1.48 -11.51 -3.64
CA TYR A 5 0.26 -12.30 -3.52
C TYR A 5 0.28 -13.19 -2.27
N GLN A 6 1.39 -13.89 -2.04
CA GLN A 6 1.57 -14.73 -0.86
C GLN A 6 1.47 -13.89 0.43
N TYR A 7 2.04 -12.69 0.43
CA TYR A 7 1.97 -11.81 1.57
C TYR A 7 0.54 -11.30 1.83
N LEU A 8 -0.18 -10.89 0.78
CA LEU A 8 -1.60 -10.52 0.88
C LEU A 8 -2.45 -11.67 1.42
N ASP A 9 -2.18 -12.90 0.98
CA ASP A 9 -2.85 -14.09 1.50
C ASP A 9 -2.56 -14.32 2.99
N ILE A 10 -1.32 -14.12 3.43
CA ILE A 10 -0.96 -14.22 4.85
C ILE A 10 -1.76 -13.18 5.67
N VAL A 11 -1.75 -11.91 5.25
CA VAL A 11 -2.46 -10.84 5.95
C VAL A 11 -3.97 -11.12 5.97
N PHE A 12 -4.55 -11.51 4.83
CA PHE A 12 -5.96 -11.84 4.73
C PHE A 12 -6.35 -12.98 5.68
N ASN A 13 -5.60 -14.09 5.67
CA ASN A 13 -5.89 -15.25 6.50
C ASN A 13 -5.67 -15.02 7.99
N LEU A 14 -4.78 -14.07 8.34
CA LEU A 14 -4.56 -13.65 9.73
C LEU A 14 -5.73 -12.79 10.24
N ILE A 15 -6.14 -11.79 9.46
CA ILE A 15 -7.14 -10.79 9.88
C ILE A 15 -8.57 -11.28 9.69
N LYS A 16 -8.85 -12.07 8.64
CA LYS A 16 -10.18 -12.60 8.28
C LYS A 16 -11.26 -11.52 8.24
N PRO A 17 -11.16 -10.54 7.32
CA PRO A 17 -12.19 -9.51 7.18
C PRO A 17 -13.56 -10.14 6.89
N THR A 18 -14.63 -9.51 7.35
CA THR A 18 -16.01 -10.06 7.26
C THR A 18 -16.97 -9.22 6.42
N LYS A 19 -16.61 -7.98 6.10
CA LYS A 19 -17.48 -7.06 5.33
C LYS A 19 -16.75 -6.37 4.17
N LEU A 20 -15.57 -5.85 4.45
CA LEU A 20 -14.82 -5.00 3.53
C LEU A 20 -13.34 -5.40 3.52
N LEU A 21 -12.76 -5.48 2.33
CA LEU A 21 -11.32 -5.45 2.12
C LEU A 21 -10.99 -4.30 1.17
N MET A 22 -10.25 -3.29 1.67
CA MET A 22 -9.75 -2.20 0.84
C MET A 22 -8.24 -2.33 0.66
N LEU A 23 -7.79 -2.38 -0.59
CA LEU A 23 -6.39 -2.37 -0.99
C LEU A 23 -6.09 -1.03 -1.63
N ALA A 24 -5.26 -0.20 -0.99
CA ALA A 24 -4.92 1.13 -1.48
C ALA A 24 -3.43 1.23 -1.78
N VAL A 25 -3.09 1.40 -3.05
CA VAL A 25 -1.72 1.63 -3.53
C VAL A 25 -1.49 3.14 -3.64
N ASP A 26 -0.29 3.60 -3.28
CA ASP A 26 0.08 5.01 -3.43
C ASP A 26 -0.08 5.47 -4.89
N GLY A 27 -0.82 6.55 -5.09
CA GLY A 27 -0.89 7.31 -6.32
C GLY A 27 -0.11 8.62 -6.21
N VAL A 28 -0.44 9.58 -7.08
CA VAL A 28 0.23 10.89 -7.07
C VAL A 28 -0.07 11.62 -5.75
N ALA A 29 0.97 11.83 -4.95
CA ALA A 29 0.88 12.44 -3.62
C ALA A 29 0.93 13.98 -3.65
N PRO A 30 0.52 14.67 -2.57
CA PRO A 30 0.69 16.11 -2.44
C PRO A 30 2.14 16.58 -2.49
N ARG A 31 2.36 17.85 -2.84
CA ARG A 31 3.71 18.43 -2.98
C ARG A 31 4.58 18.30 -1.73
N ALA A 32 3.99 18.40 -0.56
CA ALA A 32 4.70 18.23 0.71
C ALA A 32 5.33 16.82 0.80
N LYS A 33 4.54 15.76 0.56
CA LYS A 33 5.03 14.38 0.53
C LYS A 33 6.03 14.15 -0.60
N MET A 34 5.78 14.70 -1.79
CA MET A 34 6.73 14.58 -2.92
C MET A 34 8.12 15.13 -2.57
N ASN A 35 8.19 16.27 -1.88
CA ASN A 35 9.48 16.83 -1.44
C ASN A 35 10.19 15.92 -0.43
N GLN A 36 9.44 15.33 0.51
CA GLN A 36 9.97 14.37 1.48
C GLN A 36 10.48 13.10 0.78
N GLN A 37 9.69 12.50 -0.10
CA GLN A 37 10.07 11.31 -0.87
C GLN A 37 11.29 11.57 -1.76
N ARG A 38 11.33 12.71 -2.47
CA ARG A 38 12.49 13.14 -3.26
C ARG A 38 13.76 13.19 -2.41
N SER A 39 13.68 13.81 -1.24
CA SER A 39 14.83 13.96 -0.33
C SER A 39 15.33 12.61 0.18
N ARG A 40 14.41 11.70 0.55
CA ARG A 40 14.76 10.34 0.98
C ARG A 40 15.42 9.53 -0.13
N ARG A 41 14.86 9.56 -1.34
CA ARG A 41 15.39 8.83 -2.50
C ARG A 41 16.77 9.33 -2.92
N PHE A 42 16.95 10.66 -2.92
CA PHE A 42 18.25 11.25 -3.23
C PHE A 42 19.32 10.82 -2.23
N ARG A 43 18.99 10.83 -0.92
CA ARG A 43 19.91 10.35 0.11
C ARG A 43 20.23 8.85 -0.06
N ALA A 44 19.22 8.01 -0.29
CA ALA A 44 19.42 6.58 -0.49
C ALA A 44 20.32 6.29 -1.72
N ALA A 45 20.17 7.03 -2.80
CA ALA A 45 21.03 6.91 -3.98
C ALA A 45 22.49 7.33 -3.68
N MET A 46 22.69 8.40 -2.91
CA MET A 46 24.02 8.84 -2.49
C MET A 46 24.69 7.82 -1.56
N ASP A 47 23.93 7.27 -0.62
CA ASP A 47 24.42 6.25 0.32
C ASP A 47 24.76 4.94 -0.41
N ASP A 48 23.94 4.53 -1.40
CA ASP A 48 24.22 3.36 -2.25
C ASP A 48 25.49 3.57 -3.09
N HIS A 49 25.63 4.75 -3.71
CA HIS A 49 26.82 5.08 -4.49
C HIS A 49 28.09 5.05 -3.62
N LYS A 50 28.04 5.66 -2.43
CA LYS A 50 29.17 5.63 -1.48
C LYS A 50 29.48 4.21 -1.03
N SER A 51 28.47 3.43 -0.66
CA SER A 51 28.64 2.04 -0.24
C SER A 51 29.27 1.17 -1.35
N LYS A 52 28.92 1.42 -2.61
CA LYS A 52 29.54 0.74 -3.76
C LYS A 52 31.01 1.11 -3.93
N GLN A 53 31.34 2.40 -3.82
CA GLN A 53 32.74 2.86 -3.87
C GLN A 53 33.58 2.25 -2.75
N ASP A 54 33.07 2.24 -1.52
CA ASP A 54 33.74 1.67 -0.36
C ASP A 54 33.95 0.15 -0.52
N ALA A 55 32.98 -0.57 -1.09
CA ALA A 55 33.09 -1.99 -1.37
C ALA A 55 34.15 -2.30 -2.44
N ILE A 56 34.19 -1.52 -3.52
CA ILE A 56 35.19 -1.66 -4.59
C ILE A 56 36.59 -1.38 -4.03
N ALA A 57 36.74 -0.30 -3.25
CA ALA A 57 38.01 0.03 -2.61
C ALA A 57 38.50 -1.07 -1.64
N ALA A 58 37.57 -1.77 -1.00
CA ALA A 58 37.85 -2.91 -0.12
C ALA A 58 38.02 -4.25 -0.88
N GLY A 59 38.00 -4.25 -2.22
CA GLY A 59 38.14 -5.45 -3.04
C GLY A 59 36.96 -6.43 -2.95
N LYS A 60 35.79 -5.98 -2.52
CA LYS A 60 34.58 -6.80 -2.43
C LYS A 60 33.82 -6.78 -3.76
N GLU A 61 33.26 -7.92 -4.15
CA GLU A 61 32.33 -7.97 -5.27
C GLU A 61 31.06 -7.18 -4.96
N VAL A 62 30.64 -6.35 -5.91
CA VAL A 62 29.40 -5.59 -5.87
C VAL A 62 28.41 -6.27 -6.80
N SER A 63 27.30 -6.77 -6.25
CA SER A 63 26.21 -7.31 -7.08
C SER A 63 25.50 -6.20 -7.85
N GLU A 64 25.32 -6.40 -9.15
CA GLU A 64 24.57 -5.49 -10.03
C GLU A 64 23.05 -5.74 -9.98
N ASP A 65 22.61 -6.92 -9.53
CA ASP A 65 21.21 -7.36 -9.55
C ASP A 65 20.37 -6.86 -8.35
N ARG A 66 20.52 -5.59 -7.98
CA ARG A 66 19.72 -4.99 -6.90
C ARG A 66 18.41 -4.43 -7.46
N PHE A 67 17.29 -4.79 -6.84
CA PHE A 67 15.99 -4.18 -7.14
C PHE A 67 16.02 -2.66 -6.88
N ASP A 68 15.79 -1.86 -7.92
CA ASP A 68 15.68 -0.41 -7.80
C ASP A 68 14.32 -0.03 -7.22
N SER A 69 14.28 0.28 -5.92
CA SER A 69 13.07 0.68 -5.21
C SER A 69 12.46 1.99 -5.70
N ASN A 70 13.19 2.82 -6.46
CA ASN A 70 12.61 4.02 -7.08
C ASN A 70 11.55 3.67 -8.12
N CYS A 71 11.55 2.44 -8.66
CA CYS A 71 10.50 1.99 -9.56
C CYS A 71 9.14 1.86 -8.87
N ILE A 72 9.09 1.82 -7.53
CA ILE A 72 7.85 1.90 -6.74
C ILE A 72 7.42 3.37 -6.66
N THR A 73 6.96 3.89 -7.80
CA THR A 73 6.45 5.25 -7.97
C THR A 73 5.33 5.25 -8.99
N PRO A 74 4.21 5.94 -8.74
CA PRO A 74 3.17 6.11 -9.74
C PRO A 74 3.73 6.57 -11.09
N GLY A 75 3.26 5.96 -12.17
CA GLY A 75 3.67 6.29 -13.54
C GLY A 75 4.87 5.50 -14.07
N THR A 76 5.52 4.65 -13.27
CA THR A 76 6.55 3.74 -13.79
C THR A 76 5.91 2.53 -14.47
N SER A 77 6.66 1.90 -15.38
CA SER A 77 6.22 0.65 -16.01
C SER A 77 6.09 -0.50 -15.00
N PHE A 78 6.86 -0.47 -13.90
CA PHE A 78 6.74 -1.42 -12.81
C PHE A 78 5.37 -1.30 -12.13
N MET A 79 4.96 -0.09 -11.74
CA MET A 79 3.66 0.12 -11.11
C MET A 79 2.50 -0.23 -12.04
N ALA A 80 2.59 0.09 -13.33
CA ALA A 80 1.56 -0.26 -14.30
C ALA A 80 1.41 -1.79 -14.50
N ARG A 81 2.50 -2.56 -14.37
CA ARG A 81 2.44 -4.03 -14.38
C ARG A 81 1.86 -4.56 -13.07
N LEU A 82 2.34 -4.05 -11.94
CA LEU A 82 1.86 -4.44 -10.61
C LEU A 82 0.36 -4.19 -10.45
N ASP A 83 -0.15 -3.09 -11.01
CA ASP A 83 -1.57 -2.74 -10.98
C ASP A 83 -2.43 -3.82 -11.62
N LYS A 84 -2.11 -4.19 -12.87
CA LYS A 84 -2.79 -5.28 -13.61
C LYS A 84 -2.67 -6.61 -12.89
N ASP A 85 -1.51 -6.88 -12.32
CA ASP A 85 -1.24 -8.10 -11.55
C ASP A 85 -2.11 -8.15 -10.28
N LEU A 86 -2.33 -7.03 -9.58
CA LEU A 86 -3.18 -6.97 -8.40
C LEU A 86 -4.67 -7.05 -8.75
N GLU A 87 -5.11 -6.39 -9.82
CA GLU A 87 -6.47 -6.53 -10.35
C GLU A 87 -6.79 -7.99 -10.72
N PHE A 88 -5.86 -8.65 -11.40
CA PHE A 88 -5.98 -10.07 -11.73
C PHE A 88 -6.02 -10.93 -10.47
N PHE A 89 -5.14 -10.68 -9.50
CA PHE A 89 -5.12 -11.43 -8.24
C PHE A 89 -6.45 -11.31 -7.48
N VAL A 90 -6.97 -10.10 -7.31
CA VAL A 90 -8.27 -9.86 -6.66
C VAL A 90 -9.39 -10.58 -7.40
N SER A 91 -9.45 -10.43 -8.73
CA SER A 91 -10.46 -11.09 -9.56
C SER A 91 -10.41 -12.62 -9.44
N LYS A 92 -9.20 -13.19 -9.43
CA LYS A 92 -8.97 -14.61 -9.23
C LYS A 92 -9.43 -15.07 -7.85
N LYS A 93 -9.10 -14.31 -6.80
CA LYS A 93 -9.49 -14.63 -5.42
C LYS A 93 -11.00 -14.64 -5.24
N ILE A 94 -11.71 -13.65 -5.76
CA ILE A 94 -13.18 -13.63 -5.73
C ILE A 94 -13.76 -14.89 -6.38
N LYS A 95 -13.20 -15.32 -7.51
CA LYS A 95 -13.70 -16.49 -8.24
C LYS A 95 -13.41 -17.80 -7.51
N GLU A 96 -12.18 -17.98 -7.05
CA GLU A 96 -11.65 -19.27 -6.59
C GLU A 96 -11.73 -19.47 -5.07
N ASP A 97 -11.68 -18.40 -4.29
CA ASP A 97 -11.65 -18.45 -2.82
C ASP A 97 -13.00 -18.04 -2.23
N PRO A 98 -13.76 -18.97 -1.61
CA PRO A 98 -15.04 -18.65 -0.98
C PRO A 98 -14.95 -17.55 0.08
N ALA A 99 -13.82 -17.39 0.77
CA ALA A 99 -13.66 -16.38 1.81
C ALA A 99 -13.68 -14.93 1.26
N TRP A 100 -13.44 -14.76 -0.05
CA TRP A 100 -13.44 -13.46 -0.71
C TRP A 100 -14.79 -13.12 -1.35
N ARG A 101 -15.69 -14.09 -1.52
CA ARG A 101 -16.93 -13.92 -2.31
C ARG A 101 -17.94 -12.98 -1.68
N ASP A 102 -18.07 -13.04 -0.36
CA ASP A 102 -19.08 -12.28 0.38
C ASP A 102 -18.57 -10.92 0.90
N LEU A 103 -17.34 -10.55 0.52
CA LEU A 103 -16.74 -9.28 0.90
C LEU A 103 -17.02 -8.20 -0.15
N THR A 104 -17.26 -6.98 0.32
CA THR A 104 -17.06 -5.81 -0.53
C THR A 104 -15.55 -5.64 -0.69
N ILE A 105 -15.04 -5.70 -1.93
CA ILE A 105 -13.61 -5.50 -2.20
C ILE A 105 -13.43 -4.21 -2.98
N ILE A 106 -12.56 -3.33 -2.47
CA ILE A 106 -12.20 -2.07 -3.10
C ILE A 106 -10.70 -2.11 -3.41
N TYR A 107 -10.36 -2.04 -4.68
CA TYR A 107 -8.98 -1.83 -5.13
C TYR A 107 -8.84 -0.38 -5.59
N SER A 108 -7.92 0.37 -4.98
CA SER A 108 -7.50 1.69 -5.46
C SER A 108 -6.04 1.62 -5.87
N GLY A 109 -5.81 1.69 -7.18
CA GLY A 109 -4.51 1.52 -7.81
C GLY A 109 -3.64 2.77 -7.77
N HIS A 110 -2.46 2.68 -8.39
CA HIS A 110 -1.53 3.81 -8.46
C HIS A 110 -2.01 4.94 -9.38
N SER A 111 -3.01 4.68 -10.23
CA SER A 111 -3.64 5.68 -11.10
C SER A 111 -4.55 6.63 -10.35
N ASP A 112 -5.11 6.20 -9.22
CA ASP A 112 -5.94 7.05 -8.39
C ASP A 112 -5.06 8.02 -7.58
N PRO A 113 -5.26 9.34 -7.64
CA PRO A 113 -4.46 10.29 -6.88
C PRO A 113 -4.55 10.09 -5.36
N GLY A 114 -3.50 10.48 -4.64
CA GLY A 114 -3.43 10.42 -3.18
C GLY A 114 -2.55 9.28 -2.65
N GLU A 115 -2.13 9.44 -1.41
CA GLU A 115 -1.39 8.41 -0.65
C GLU A 115 -2.35 7.32 -0.18
N GLY A 116 -1.91 6.06 -0.14
CA GLY A 116 -2.75 4.90 0.17
C GLY A 116 -3.47 5.04 1.51
N GLU A 117 -2.74 5.47 2.55
CA GLU A 117 -3.32 5.74 3.87
C GLU A 117 -4.41 6.82 3.81
N HIS A 118 -4.18 7.91 3.08
CA HIS A 118 -5.13 9.00 2.96
C HIS A 118 -6.37 8.62 2.14
N LYS A 119 -6.23 7.74 1.13
CA LYS A 119 -7.36 7.15 0.39
C LYS A 119 -8.26 6.32 1.32
N ILE A 120 -7.67 5.50 2.19
CA ILE A 120 -8.43 4.71 3.18
C ILE A 120 -9.15 5.65 4.15
N MET A 121 -8.46 6.66 4.67
CA MET A 121 -9.06 7.62 5.61
C MET A 121 -10.18 8.44 4.96
N GLU A 122 -10.03 8.82 3.70
CA GLU A 122 -11.08 9.49 2.91
C GLU A 122 -12.32 8.60 2.76
N TYR A 123 -12.13 7.31 2.48
CA TYR A 123 -13.22 6.34 2.41
C TYR A 123 -13.95 6.23 3.74
N ILE A 124 -13.23 6.10 4.86
CA ILE A 124 -13.81 6.04 6.21
C ILE A 124 -14.63 7.30 6.51
N ARG A 125 -14.04 8.49 6.35
CA ARG A 125 -14.73 9.76 6.61
C ARG A 125 -15.97 9.93 5.75
N THR A 126 -15.87 9.65 4.45
CA THR A 126 -16.98 9.83 3.51
C THR A 126 -18.17 8.94 3.86
N ASN A 127 -17.93 7.66 4.17
CA ASN A 127 -19.01 6.75 4.51
C ASN A 127 -19.59 7.02 5.90
N LYS A 128 -18.76 7.42 6.87
CA LYS A 128 -19.22 7.89 8.17
C LYS A 128 -20.15 9.11 8.06
N LEU A 129 -19.79 10.08 7.22
CA LEU A 129 -20.61 11.28 6.98
C LEU A 129 -21.95 10.96 6.31
N ARG A 130 -21.97 9.96 5.41
CA ARG A 130 -23.22 9.49 4.79
C ARG A 130 -24.16 8.85 5.81
N GLY A 131 -23.60 8.15 6.80
CA GLY A 131 -24.33 7.58 7.93
C GLY A 131 -25.41 6.56 7.51
N GLY A 132 -26.20 6.10 8.47
CA GLY A 132 -27.28 5.12 8.23
C GLY A 132 -26.87 3.67 8.43
N GLU A 133 -27.75 2.74 8.07
CA GLU A 133 -27.60 1.30 8.38
C GLU A 133 -26.34 0.67 7.78
N HIS A 134 -25.78 1.27 6.73
CA HIS A 134 -24.57 0.80 6.04
C HIS A 134 -23.26 1.21 6.70
N TRP A 135 -23.30 2.09 7.73
CA TRP A 135 -22.12 2.45 8.53
C TRP A 135 -22.40 2.30 10.04
N PRO A 136 -22.37 1.05 10.57
CA PRO A 136 -22.63 0.79 11.98
C PRO A 136 -21.59 1.44 12.89
N SER A 137 -22.03 2.06 13.99
CA SER A 137 -21.15 2.74 14.95
C SER A 137 -20.15 1.82 15.67
N ASN A 138 -20.40 0.51 15.66
CA ASN A 138 -19.56 -0.52 16.25
C ASN A 138 -18.81 -1.37 15.20
N GLN A 139 -18.71 -0.89 13.95
CA GLN A 139 -17.80 -1.48 12.99
C GLN A 139 -16.37 -1.49 13.56
N ARG A 140 -15.62 -2.54 13.22
CA ARG A 140 -14.24 -2.75 13.66
C ARG A 140 -13.33 -2.59 12.46
N HIS A 141 -12.34 -1.72 12.57
CA HIS A 141 -11.42 -1.40 11.49
C HIS A 141 -10.04 -1.99 11.80
N CYS A 142 -9.43 -2.65 10.82
CA CYS A 142 -8.05 -3.10 10.91
C CYS A 142 -7.27 -2.45 9.78
N LEU A 143 -6.27 -1.64 10.13
CA LEU A 143 -5.38 -0.98 9.18
C LEU A 143 -4.02 -1.67 9.21
N TYR A 144 -3.52 -2.02 8.02
CA TYR A 144 -2.20 -2.61 7.85
C TYR A 144 -1.32 -1.65 7.05
N GLY A 145 -0.17 -1.31 7.61
CA GLY A 145 0.89 -0.56 6.95
C GLY A 145 2.06 -0.29 7.90
N LEU A 146 3.16 0.25 7.35
CA LEU A 146 4.41 0.44 8.08
C LEU A 146 4.59 1.87 8.63
N ASP A 147 3.76 2.81 8.18
CA ASP A 147 3.89 4.22 8.54
C ASP A 147 3.30 4.46 9.93
N ALA A 148 4.06 5.16 10.78
CA ALA A 148 3.63 5.52 12.14
C ALA A 148 2.41 6.45 12.13
N ASP A 149 2.22 7.18 11.04
CA ASP A 149 1.12 8.11 10.83
C ASP A 149 -0.24 7.38 10.87
N LEU A 150 -0.28 6.07 10.56
CA LEU A 150 -1.51 5.26 10.63
C LEU A 150 -2.14 5.23 12.02
N ILE A 151 -1.35 5.30 13.09
CA ILE A 151 -1.89 5.34 14.46
C ILE A 151 -2.65 6.65 14.66
N MET A 152 -2.03 7.77 14.30
CA MET A 152 -2.64 9.09 14.43
C MET A 152 -3.85 9.23 13.50
N LEU A 153 -3.72 8.76 12.25
CA LEU A 153 -4.80 8.74 11.28
C LEU A 153 -5.99 7.90 11.78
N GLY A 154 -5.72 6.74 12.39
CA GLY A 154 -6.73 5.91 13.05
C GLY A 154 -7.46 6.65 14.16
N LEU A 155 -6.74 7.33 15.05
CA LEU A 155 -7.33 8.10 16.15
C LEU A 155 -8.23 9.24 15.65
N VAL A 156 -7.81 9.98 14.61
CA VAL A 156 -8.60 11.10 14.09
C VAL A 156 -9.81 10.66 13.26
N THR A 157 -9.98 9.36 12.98
CA THR A 157 -11.25 8.87 12.41
C THR A 157 -12.41 8.98 13.39
N HIS A 158 -12.12 9.02 14.70
CA HIS A 158 -13.11 8.88 15.77
C HIS A 158 -13.98 7.63 15.63
N GLU A 159 -13.46 6.56 15.01
CA GLU A 159 -14.07 5.23 15.04
C GLU A 159 -13.62 4.53 16.34
N PRO A 160 -14.54 3.93 17.11
CA PRO A 160 -14.19 3.37 18.41
C PRO A 160 -13.39 2.07 18.33
N ASN A 161 -13.44 1.33 17.20
CA ASN A 161 -12.81 0.01 17.07
C ASN A 161 -12.13 -0.21 15.73
#